data_AF-A0A0S8G801-F1
#
_entry.id   AF-A0A0S8G801-F1
#
_cell.length_a   1.000
_cell.length_b   1.000
_cell.length_c   1.000
_cell.angle_alpha   90.00
_cell.angle_beta   90.00
_cell.angle_gamma   90.00
#
_symmetry.space_group_name_H-M   'P 1'
#
loop_
_entity.id
_entity.type
_entity.pdbx_description
1 polymer ?
#
loop_
_entity_poly.entity_id
_entity_poly.type
_entity_poly.pdbx_seq_one_letter_code
_entity_poly.pdbx_strand_id
1 'polypeptide(L)'
;YSGNLATSQALIIGNTVSGNTAYDGGGICCHDASPRIRRNTMTGNMAGEYGGAIYSIYSAWPKVGNCILWDNGATFAGTEEIAVQYGGGTEISYSDVKGGWLGEGNIDADPQFVHPGWKDYRLLWGSPCIDSGHPDYLDQDGTRSDMGAFDFDQSKPLVAYLTQQARIVHQGETKGVLYTLANCHDQPRPSWGIVELILPGGEPWPGNPLEGPGYGVMCPRSNWHYVREYEVPVAFPLGTSSFTWKVGVPGNLFDTDTFEFTVVEP
;
A
#
# COMPACT_ATOMS: atom_id res chain seq x y z
N TYR A 1 -34.81 -27.96 -10.68
CA TYR A 1 -33.57 -28.70 -10.38
C TYR A 1 -32.66 -27.76 -9.61
N SER A 2 -32.55 -28.02 -8.31
CA SER A 2 -31.63 -27.40 -7.37
C SER A 2 -30.20 -27.82 -7.70
N GLY A 3 -29.37 -26.85 -8.06
CA GLY A 3 -27.95 -27.03 -8.26
C GLY A 3 -27.29 -25.69 -8.02
N ASN A 4 -27.06 -25.37 -6.75
CA ASN A 4 -26.11 -24.36 -6.34
C ASN A 4 -24.74 -24.85 -6.77
N LEU A 5 -24.44 -24.69 -8.06
CA LEU A 5 -23.10 -24.79 -8.59
C LEU A 5 -22.36 -23.64 -7.93
N ALA A 6 -21.59 -23.94 -6.90
CA ALA A 6 -20.43 -23.13 -6.57
C ALA A 6 -19.54 -23.18 -7.82
N THR A 7 -19.82 -22.33 -8.79
CA THR A 7 -18.89 -22.00 -9.85
C THR A 7 -17.64 -21.51 -9.14
N SER A 8 -16.48 -22.06 -9.50
CA SER A 8 -15.22 -21.55 -8.98
C SER A 8 -15.10 -20.08 -9.40
N GLN A 9 -15.36 -19.16 -8.47
CA GLN A 9 -15.17 -17.74 -8.70
C GLN A 9 -13.70 -17.43 -8.49
N ALA A 10 -13.08 -16.72 -9.43
CA ALA A 10 -11.74 -16.20 -9.22
C ALA A 10 -11.74 -15.28 -7.98
N LEU A 11 -10.68 -15.38 -7.18
CA LEU A 11 -10.49 -14.59 -5.98
C LEU A 11 -9.24 -13.72 -6.15
N ILE A 12 -9.44 -12.40 -6.08
CA ILE A 12 -8.37 -11.41 -6.12
C ILE A 12 -8.35 -10.75 -4.74
N ILE A 13 -7.33 -11.04 -3.94
CA ILE A 13 -7.22 -10.55 -2.57
C ILE A 13 -5.80 -10.11 -2.18
N GLY A 14 -5.70 -9.01 -1.44
CA GLY A 14 -4.45 -8.61 -0.79
C GLY A 14 -3.43 -8.03 -1.76
N ASN A 15 -3.88 -7.46 -2.89
CA ASN A 15 -2.99 -6.99 -3.95
C ASN A 15 -2.97 -5.47 -4.02
N THR A 16 -1.80 -4.93 -4.35
CA THR A 16 -1.66 -3.60 -4.93
C THR A 16 -1.66 -3.71 -6.44
N VAL A 17 -2.67 -3.14 -7.10
CA VAL A 17 -2.78 -3.08 -8.56
C VAL A 17 -2.60 -1.63 -8.96
N SER A 18 -1.40 -1.25 -9.44
CA SER A 18 -1.10 0.16 -9.68
C SER A 18 -0.27 0.45 -10.91
N GLY A 19 -0.53 1.58 -11.56
CA GLY A 19 0.26 2.07 -12.68
C GLY A 19 0.13 1.23 -13.96
N ASN A 20 -0.97 0.49 -14.11
CA ASN A 20 -1.25 -0.30 -15.31
C ASN A 20 -1.96 0.56 -16.36
N THR A 21 -1.74 0.23 -17.64
CA THR A 21 -2.44 0.87 -18.77
C THR A 21 -3.08 -0.20 -19.63
N ALA A 22 -4.38 -0.09 -19.88
CA ALA A 22 -5.13 -0.99 -20.74
C ALA A 22 -6.11 -0.22 -21.64
N TYR A 23 -6.71 -0.88 -22.64
CA TYR A 23 -7.78 -0.28 -23.42
C TYR A 23 -9.04 -0.08 -22.57
N ASP A 24 -9.43 -1.12 -21.83
CA ASP A 24 -10.51 -1.11 -20.83
C ASP A 24 -10.03 -1.81 -19.56
N GLY A 25 -10.56 -1.41 -18.40
CA GLY A 25 -10.26 -2.09 -17.13
C GLY A 25 -8.78 -1.95 -16.77
N GLY A 26 -8.31 -0.72 -16.58
CA GLY A 26 -6.89 -0.40 -16.36
C GLY A 26 -6.25 -1.27 -15.28
N GLY A 27 -6.95 -1.51 -14.18
CA GLY A 27 -6.58 -2.49 -13.16
C GLY A 27 -7.14 -3.90 -13.45
N ILE A 28 -8.47 -4.04 -13.47
CA ILE A 28 -9.16 -5.32 -13.61
C ILE A 28 -10.31 -5.19 -14.62
N CYS A 29 -10.30 -6.03 -15.66
CA CYS A 29 -11.42 -6.19 -16.58
C CYS A 29 -12.17 -7.51 -16.29
N CYS A 30 -13.47 -7.41 -16.00
CA CYS A 30 -14.38 -8.52 -15.77
C CYS A 30 -15.30 -8.70 -16.99
N HIS A 31 -15.05 -9.73 -17.80
CA HIS A 31 -15.84 -10.06 -18.99
C HIS A 31 -16.52 -11.41 -18.82
N ASP A 32 -17.86 -11.42 -18.73
CA ASP A 32 -18.67 -12.62 -18.44
C ASP A 32 -18.17 -13.42 -17.21
N ALA A 33 -17.53 -12.74 -16.26
CA ALA A 33 -16.94 -13.31 -15.07
C ALA A 33 -17.34 -12.52 -13.83
N SER A 34 -17.57 -13.23 -12.72
CA SER A 34 -18.02 -12.64 -11.45
C SER A 34 -17.03 -12.97 -10.33
N PRO A 35 -15.81 -12.39 -10.36
CA PRO A 35 -14.80 -12.64 -9.34
C PRO A 35 -15.18 -12.00 -8.00
N ARG A 36 -14.56 -12.50 -6.93
CA ARG A 36 -14.55 -11.82 -5.62
C ARG A 36 -13.26 -11.01 -5.52
N ILE A 37 -13.39 -9.71 -5.35
CA ILE A 37 -12.28 -8.76 -5.28
C ILE A 37 -12.33 -8.15 -3.88
N ARG A 38 -11.35 -8.44 -3.02
CA ARG A 38 -11.36 -7.94 -1.64
C ARG A 38 -10.00 -7.52 -1.12
N ARG A 39 -9.92 -6.53 -0.23
CA ARG A 39 -8.65 -6.10 0.37
C ARG A 39 -7.58 -5.81 -0.67
N ASN A 40 -7.94 -5.09 -1.74
CA ASN A 40 -7.01 -4.67 -2.76
C ASN A 40 -6.94 -3.13 -2.79
N THR A 41 -5.77 -2.61 -3.12
CA THR A 41 -5.58 -1.19 -3.43
C THR A 41 -5.34 -1.07 -4.92
N MET A 42 -6.27 -0.44 -5.64
CA MET A 42 -6.20 -0.15 -7.07
C MET A 42 -5.98 1.35 -7.26
N THR A 43 -4.84 1.76 -7.80
CA THR A 43 -4.49 3.19 -7.88
C THR A 43 -3.58 3.54 -9.04
N GLY A 44 -3.76 4.72 -9.63
CA GLY A 44 -2.93 5.19 -10.74
C GLY A 44 -3.01 4.32 -12.00
N ASN A 45 -4.07 3.52 -12.17
CA ASN A 45 -4.29 2.73 -13.38
C ASN A 45 -5.05 3.57 -14.42
N MET A 46 -4.77 3.36 -15.70
CA MET A 46 -5.32 4.13 -16.81
C MET A 46 -6.01 3.21 -17.84
N ALA A 47 -7.28 3.50 -18.12
CA ALA A 47 -8.02 2.89 -19.21
C ALA A 47 -8.15 3.85 -20.42
N GLY A 48 -7.97 3.31 -21.62
CA GLY A 48 -8.18 4.03 -22.88
C GLY A 48 -9.64 4.44 -23.09
N GLU A 49 -10.60 3.66 -22.61
CA GLU A 49 -12.03 3.98 -22.67
C GLU A 49 -12.67 3.96 -21.28
N TYR A 50 -12.87 2.77 -20.69
CA TYR A 50 -13.71 2.60 -19.50
C TYR A 50 -13.00 1.92 -18.33
N GLY A 51 -13.26 2.39 -17.10
CA GLY A 51 -12.95 1.69 -15.86
C GLY A 51 -11.46 1.64 -15.59
N GLY A 52 -10.87 2.75 -15.14
CA GLY A 52 -9.45 2.80 -14.80
C GLY A 52 -9.08 1.78 -13.72
N ALA A 53 -9.89 1.61 -12.67
CA ALA A 53 -9.69 0.54 -11.68
C ALA A 53 -10.36 -0.76 -12.11
N ILE A 54 -11.68 -0.75 -12.29
CA ILE A 54 -12.49 -1.93 -12.63
C ILE A 54 -13.41 -1.63 -13.80
N TYR A 55 -13.41 -2.51 -14.79
CA TYR A 55 -14.43 -2.56 -15.83
C TYR A 55 -15.24 -3.85 -15.76
N SER A 56 -16.57 -3.77 -15.77
CA SER A 56 -17.48 -4.91 -15.76
C SER A 56 -18.40 -4.88 -16.98
N ILE A 57 -18.42 -5.95 -17.75
CA ILE A 57 -19.15 -6.04 -19.03
C ILE A 57 -19.94 -7.36 -19.18
N TYR A 58 -21.05 -7.29 -19.93
CA TYR A 58 -21.91 -8.43 -20.28
C TYR A 58 -22.46 -9.14 -19.04
N SER A 59 -22.22 -10.44 -18.86
CA SER A 59 -22.74 -11.22 -17.73
C SER A 59 -21.89 -11.09 -16.46
N ALA A 60 -20.95 -10.13 -16.41
CA ALA A 60 -20.06 -9.94 -15.28
C ALA A 60 -20.77 -9.29 -14.08
N TRP A 61 -20.52 -9.83 -12.89
CA TRP A 61 -21.05 -9.32 -11.63
C TRP A 61 -20.03 -9.49 -10.48
N PRO A 62 -18.85 -8.84 -10.56
CA PRO A 62 -17.88 -8.88 -9.49
C PRO A 62 -18.47 -8.40 -8.16
N LYS A 63 -18.05 -9.06 -7.08
CA LYS A 63 -18.28 -8.60 -5.71
C LYS A 63 -17.00 -7.95 -5.21
N VAL A 64 -17.04 -6.65 -4.97
CA VAL A 64 -15.92 -5.83 -4.52
C VAL A 64 -16.15 -5.44 -3.07
N GLY A 65 -15.18 -5.65 -2.18
CA GLY A 65 -15.30 -5.16 -0.82
C GLY A 65 -14.01 -5.01 -0.04
N ASN A 66 -13.96 -4.10 0.92
CA ASN A 66 -12.72 -3.73 1.62
C ASN A 66 -11.61 -3.28 0.67
N CYS A 67 -11.94 -2.63 -0.45
CA CYS A 67 -10.94 -2.16 -1.40
C CYS A 67 -10.73 -0.65 -1.30
N ILE A 68 -9.59 -0.18 -1.78
CA ILE A 68 -9.37 1.23 -2.09
C ILE A 68 -9.23 1.34 -3.62
N LEU A 69 -10.11 2.12 -4.24
CA LEU A 69 -10.09 2.46 -5.67
C LEU A 69 -9.90 3.97 -5.75
N TRP A 70 -8.65 4.37 -5.99
CA TRP A 70 -8.26 5.76 -5.83
C TRP A 70 -7.28 6.23 -6.88
N ASP A 71 -7.58 7.37 -7.50
CA ASP A 71 -6.70 8.04 -8.47
C ASP A 71 -6.44 7.19 -9.72
N ASN A 72 -7.46 6.44 -10.15
CA ASN A 72 -7.45 5.80 -11.45
C ASN A 72 -8.01 6.76 -12.51
N GLY A 73 -7.80 6.45 -13.78
CA GLY A 73 -8.19 7.30 -14.89
C GLY A 73 -8.80 6.51 -16.04
N ALA A 74 -9.75 7.14 -16.72
CA ALA A 74 -10.35 6.64 -17.95
C ALA A 74 -10.66 7.83 -18.87
N THR A 75 -10.68 7.63 -20.18
CA THR A 75 -10.97 8.71 -21.13
C THR A 75 -12.43 9.20 -21.01
N PHE A 76 -13.36 8.31 -20.72
CA PHE A 76 -14.76 8.69 -20.52
C PHE A 76 -15.00 9.16 -19.08
N ALA A 77 -15.44 10.40 -18.94
CA ALA A 77 -15.70 11.02 -17.64
C ALA A 77 -16.75 10.25 -16.83
N GLY A 78 -16.51 10.09 -15.53
CA GLY A 78 -17.36 9.34 -14.61
C GLY A 78 -17.15 7.82 -14.67
N THR A 79 -16.08 7.37 -15.33
CA THR A 79 -15.71 5.96 -15.46
C THR A 79 -14.27 5.67 -15.01
N GLU A 80 -13.66 6.63 -14.31
CA GLU A 80 -12.25 6.63 -13.91
C GLU A 80 -11.94 5.50 -12.93
N GLU A 81 -12.75 5.34 -11.89
CA GLU A 81 -12.60 4.22 -10.96
C GLU A 81 -13.29 2.98 -11.49
N ILE A 82 -14.59 3.07 -11.77
CA ILE A 82 -15.42 1.91 -12.08
C ILE A 82 -16.30 2.20 -13.27
N ALA A 83 -16.35 1.25 -14.20
CA ALA A 83 -17.26 1.26 -15.32
C ALA A 83 -18.07 -0.03 -15.39
N VAL A 84 -19.36 0.12 -15.65
CA VAL A 84 -20.30 -0.99 -15.84
C VAL A 84 -21.04 -0.76 -17.15
N GLN A 85 -20.86 -1.65 -18.11
CA GLN A 85 -21.42 -1.49 -19.46
C GLN A 85 -22.05 -2.76 -20.01
N TYR A 86 -22.86 -2.61 -21.06
CA TYR A 86 -23.42 -3.71 -21.86
C TYR A 86 -24.12 -4.82 -21.05
N GLY A 87 -24.81 -4.45 -19.98
CA GLY A 87 -25.55 -5.39 -19.13
C GLY A 87 -24.76 -5.95 -17.94
N GLY A 88 -23.50 -5.54 -17.77
CA GLY A 88 -22.70 -5.86 -16.60
C GLY A 88 -23.30 -5.29 -15.31
N GLY A 89 -22.78 -5.77 -14.19
CA GLY A 89 -23.06 -5.24 -12.87
C GLY A 89 -21.82 -5.22 -11.99
N THR A 90 -21.96 -4.66 -10.80
CA THR A 90 -20.96 -4.75 -9.73
C THR A 90 -21.67 -4.56 -8.40
N GLU A 91 -21.21 -5.25 -7.37
CA GLU A 91 -21.69 -5.09 -6.00
C GLU A 91 -20.51 -4.64 -5.15
N ILE A 92 -20.60 -3.44 -4.57
CA ILE A 92 -19.49 -2.83 -3.84
C ILE A 92 -19.94 -2.52 -2.42
N SER A 93 -19.13 -2.88 -1.45
CA SER A 93 -19.40 -2.59 -0.04
C SER A 93 -18.10 -2.36 0.72
N TYR A 94 -18.15 -1.58 1.80
CA TYR A 94 -17.04 -1.33 2.70
C TYR A 94 -15.73 -0.97 1.97
N SER A 95 -15.83 -0.17 0.90
CA SER A 95 -14.70 0.22 0.07
C SER A 95 -14.61 1.74 -0.05
N ASP A 96 -13.39 2.24 -0.19
CA ASP A 96 -13.13 3.64 -0.49
C ASP A 96 -13.02 3.79 -2.02
N VAL A 97 -13.92 4.56 -2.61
CA VAL A 97 -14.00 4.73 -4.07
C VAL A 97 -14.05 6.23 -4.37
N LYS A 98 -13.02 6.72 -5.06
CA LYS A 98 -12.93 8.13 -5.45
C LYS A 98 -14.14 8.54 -6.31
N GLY A 99 -14.81 9.61 -5.91
CA GLY A 99 -16.06 10.06 -6.56
C GLY A 99 -17.32 9.31 -6.09
N GLY A 100 -17.16 8.36 -5.18
CA GLY A 100 -18.22 7.63 -4.51
C GLY A 100 -18.81 6.47 -5.33
N TRP A 101 -19.30 5.46 -4.61
CA TRP A 101 -20.09 4.37 -5.19
C TRP A 101 -21.16 3.88 -4.23
N LEU A 102 -22.37 3.63 -4.74
CA LEU A 102 -23.48 3.14 -3.92
C LEU A 102 -23.16 1.76 -3.33
N GLY A 103 -23.37 1.61 -2.03
CA GLY A 103 -23.11 0.36 -1.32
C GLY A 103 -23.01 0.57 0.18
N GLU A 104 -23.24 -0.49 0.94
CA GLU A 104 -23.11 -0.45 2.39
C GLU A 104 -21.66 -0.16 2.78
N GLY A 105 -21.45 0.81 3.68
CA GLY A 105 -20.13 1.10 4.25
C GLY A 105 -19.10 1.68 3.28
N ASN A 106 -19.47 1.99 2.03
CA ASN A 106 -18.56 2.67 1.11
C ASN A 106 -18.32 4.12 1.55
N ILE A 107 -17.10 4.60 1.28
CA ILE A 107 -16.68 5.97 1.54
C ILE A 107 -16.06 6.57 0.27
N ASP A 108 -15.90 7.90 0.26
CA ASP A 108 -15.19 8.68 -0.76
C ASP A 108 -14.36 9.73 -0.03
N ALA A 109 -13.14 9.34 0.35
CA ALA A 109 -12.25 10.21 1.10
C ALA A 109 -10.79 9.86 0.82
N ASP A 110 -9.90 10.86 0.79
CA ASP A 110 -8.47 10.63 0.52
C ASP A 110 -7.92 9.54 1.47
N PRO A 111 -7.40 8.40 0.92
CA PRO A 111 -6.91 7.28 1.72
C PRO A 111 -5.63 7.61 2.48
N GLN A 112 -5.00 8.77 2.24
CA GLN A 112 -3.79 9.22 2.96
C GLN A 112 -2.66 8.19 2.91
N PHE A 113 -2.29 7.77 1.70
CA PHE A 113 -1.15 6.89 1.48
C PHE A 113 0.17 7.53 1.92
N VAL A 114 1.12 6.71 2.40
CA VAL A 114 2.45 7.15 2.85
C VAL A 114 3.17 7.95 1.75
N HIS A 115 3.29 7.39 0.55
CA HIS A 115 3.94 8.07 -0.57
C HIS A 115 3.58 7.44 -1.92
N PRO A 116 2.42 7.78 -2.52
CA PRO A 116 1.95 7.14 -3.75
C PRO A 116 2.91 7.36 -4.94
N GLY A 117 3.62 8.50 -4.98
CA GLY A 117 4.62 8.78 -6.01
C GLY A 117 5.82 7.82 -5.99
N TRP A 118 6.09 7.18 -4.86
CA TRP A 118 7.13 6.13 -4.70
C TRP A 118 6.49 4.74 -4.52
N LYS A 119 5.21 4.61 -4.88
CA LYS A 119 4.43 3.37 -4.85
C LYS A 119 4.30 2.76 -3.44
N ASP A 120 4.26 3.60 -2.41
CA ASP A 120 3.95 3.18 -1.05
C ASP A 120 2.51 3.58 -0.70
N TYR A 121 1.66 2.56 -0.73
CA TYR A 121 0.22 2.69 -0.51
C TYR A 121 -0.21 2.15 0.85
N ARG A 122 0.74 2.00 1.80
CA ARG A 122 0.41 1.85 3.21
C ARG A 122 -0.29 3.11 3.71
N LEU A 123 -1.12 2.97 4.74
CA LEU A 123 -1.93 4.06 5.27
C LEU A 123 -1.14 4.89 6.28
N LEU A 124 -1.37 6.21 6.30
CA LEU A 124 -0.91 7.07 7.38
C LEU A 124 -1.92 7.13 8.52
N TRP A 125 -1.43 7.43 9.72
CA TRP A 125 -2.33 7.66 10.85
C TRP A 125 -3.26 8.84 10.55
N GLY A 126 -4.57 8.62 10.74
CA GLY A 126 -5.61 9.57 10.37
C GLY A 126 -6.30 9.29 9.03
N SER A 127 -5.87 8.25 8.31
CA SER A 127 -6.56 7.77 7.12
C SER A 127 -8.02 7.38 7.42
N PRO A 128 -8.98 7.77 6.57
CA PRO A 128 -10.37 7.34 6.70
C PRO A 128 -10.58 5.85 6.38
N CYS A 129 -9.57 5.18 5.83
CA CYS A 129 -9.62 3.75 5.52
C CYS A 129 -9.31 2.86 6.73
N ILE A 130 -8.73 3.44 7.80
CA ILE A 130 -8.43 2.72 9.04
C ILE A 130 -9.74 2.41 9.77
N ASP A 131 -9.88 1.19 10.28
CA ASP A 131 -11.03 0.67 11.04
C ASP A 131 -12.39 0.77 10.31
N SER A 132 -12.37 0.90 8.98
CA SER A 132 -13.56 1.27 8.19
C SER A 132 -14.04 0.20 7.22
N GLY A 133 -13.27 -0.88 7.00
CA GLY A 133 -13.64 -2.04 6.19
C GLY A 133 -14.76 -2.89 6.81
N HIS A 134 -15.11 -4.03 6.23
CA HIS A 134 -16.27 -4.83 6.67
C HIS A 134 -16.19 -5.27 8.16
N PRO A 135 -17.26 -5.10 8.96
CA PRO A 135 -17.23 -5.23 10.43
C PRO A 135 -16.97 -6.64 10.96
N ASP A 136 -17.26 -7.67 10.17
CA ASP A 136 -17.01 -9.07 10.57
C ASP A 136 -15.55 -9.52 10.42
N TYR A 137 -14.65 -8.67 9.93
CA TYR A 137 -13.24 -8.98 9.82
C TYR A 137 -12.41 -8.05 10.70
N LEU A 138 -11.37 -8.62 11.29
CA LEU A 138 -10.38 -7.89 12.08
C LEU A 138 -9.03 -7.90 11.37
N ASP A 139 -8.21 -6.90 11.68
CA ASP A 139 -6.80 -6.84 11.31
C ASP A 139 -5.93 -7.51 12.37
N GLN A 140 -4.62 -7.52 12.13
CA GLN A 140 -3.68 -8.26 12.97
C GLN A 140 -3.62 -7.72 14.41
N ASP A 141 -3.86 -6.43 14.59
CA ASP A 141 -3.91 -5.76 15.89
C ASP A 141 -5.22 -5.97 16.66
N GLY A 142 -6.19 -6.67 16.04
CA GLY A 142 -7.50 -7.00 16.59
C GLY A 142 -8.54 -5.89 16.44
N THR A 143 -8.25 -4.80 15.73
CA THR A 143 -9.25 -3.78 15.41
C THR A 143 -10.02 -4.12 14.14
N ARG A 144 -11.02 -3.32 13.80
CA ARG A 144 -11.90 -3.60 12.65
C ARG A 144 -11.06 -3.52 11.39
N SER A 145 -11.29 -4.39 10.41
CA SER A 145 -10.39 -4.41 9.26
C SER A 145 -10.35 -3.09 8.50
N ASP A 146 -9.17 -2.70 8.08
CA ASP A 146 -8.92 -1.57 7.20
C ASP A 146 -9.42 -1.85 5.78
N MET A 147 -9.63 -0.78 5.03
CA MET A 147 -9.84 -0.87 3.59
C MET A 147 -8.49 -0.92 2.85
N GLY A 148 -8.42 -1.69 1.78
CA GLY A 148 -7.24 -1.76 0.92
C GLY A 148 -6.35 -2.97 1.18
N ALA A 149 -5.14 -2.93 0.62
CA ALA A 149 -4.18 -4.04 0.65
C ALA A 149 -3.31 -4.08 1.93
N PHE A 150 -3.28 -3.01 2.71
CA PHE A 150 -2.43 -2.86 3.88
C PHE A 150 -3.26 -2.38 5.07
N ASP A 151 -3.08 -3.04 6.20
CA ASP A 151 -3.58 -2.63 7.50
C ASP A 151 -2.57 -1.71 8.22
N PHE A 152 -3.08 -0.83 9.08
CA PHE A 152 -2.30 0.01 9.97
C PHE A 152 -2.32 -0.58 11.39
N ASP A 153 -1.19 -1.14 11.84
CA ASP A 153 -1.11 -1.81 13.15
C ASP A 153 -1.14 -0.81 14.32
N GLN A 154 -2.30 -0.69 14.97
CA GLN A 154 -2.56 0.22 16.08
C GLN A 154 -2.05 -0.32 17.43
N SER A 155 -1.59 -1.58 17.48
CA SER A 155 -1.05 -2.19 18.70
C SER A 155 0.36 -1.68 19.03
N LYS A 156 1.09 -1.19 18.03
CA LYS A 156 2.47 -0.73 18.16
C LYS A 156 2.55 0.64 18.87
N PRO A 157 3.53 0.86 19.77
CA PRO A 157 3.74 2.18 20.37
C PRO A 157 4.04 3.28 19.34
N LEU A 158 4.72 2.91 18.26
CA LEU A 158 5.00 3.72 17.07
C LEU A 158 5.02 2.80 15.86
N VAL A 159 4.53 3.27 14.71
CA VAL A 159 4.56 2.54 13.44
C VAL A 159 5.64 3.15 12.55
N ALA A 160 6.57 2.34 12.07
CA ALA A 160 7.70 2.76 11.26
C ALA A 160 7.58 2.23 9.84
N TYR A 161 7.74 3.11 8.85
CA TYR A 161 7.76 2.77 7.43
C TYR A 161 9.01 3.35 6.76
N LEU A 162 9.64 2.53 5.93
CA LEU A 162 10.66 2.90 4.97
C LEU A 162 10.09 2.81 3.55
N THR A 163 10.24 3.88 2.79
CA THR A 163 9.92 3.90 1.36
C THR A 163 11.17 4.18 0.55
N GLN A 164 11.57 3.23 -0.29
CA GLN A 164 12.66 3.43 -1.25
C GLN A 164 12.16 4.14 -2.50
N GLN A 165 12.94 5.12 -3.00
CA GLN A 165 12.62 5.77 -4.28
C GLN A 165 12.76 4.83 -5.48
N ALA A 166 13.69 3.86 -5.41
CA ALA A 166 13.95 2.89 -6.46
C ALA A 166 14.38 1.55 -5.89
N ARG A 167 13.90 0.45 -6.50
CA ARG A 167 14.29 -0.94 -6.16
C ARG A 167 15.57 -1.41 -6.83
N ILE A 168 15.92 -0.80 -7.95
CA ILE A 168 17.15 -1.06 -8.68
C ILE A 168 17.94 0.24 -8.64
N VAL A 169 19.19 0.14 -8.22
CA VAL A 169 20.09 1.28 -8.13
C VAL A 169 21.42 0.99 -8.80
N HIS A 170 22.03 2.01 -9.41
CA HIS A 170 23.32 1.94 -10.07
C HIS A 170 24.44 2.44 -9.14
N GLN A 171 25.59 1.78 -9.19
CA GLN A 171 26.81 2.31 -8.57
C GLN A 171 27.09 3.76 -9.01
N GLY A 172 27.43 4.63 -8.07
CA GLY A 172 27.72 6.05 -8.30
C GLY A 172 26.50 6.96 -8.36
N GLU A 173 25.28 6.44 -8.23
CA GLU A 173 24.08 7.27 -8.18
C GLU A 173 23.66 7.65 -6.75
N THR A 174 22.76 8.63 -6.65
CA THR A 174 22.12 9.01 -5.39
C THR A 174 20.63 8.72 -5.45
N LYS A 175 20.08 8.09 -4.40
CA LYS A 175 18.64 7.82 -4.26
C LYS A 175 18.12 8.21 -2.87
N GLY A 176 16.86 8.61 -2.83
CA GLY A 176 16.13 8.89 -1.61
C GLY A 176 15.55 7.65 -0.94
N VAL A 177 15.56 7.66 0.38
CA VAL A 177 14.73 6.81 1.25
C VAL A 177 13.90 7.73 2.12
N LEU A 178 12.58 7.50 2.15
CA LEU A 178 11.64 8.20 3.01
C LEU A 178 11.45 7.38 4.27
N TYR A 179 11.70 8.04 5.40
CA TYR A 179 11.37 7.56 6.73
C TYR A 179 10.02 8.15 7.12
N THR A 180 9.09 7.30 7.50
CA THR A 180 7.79 7.70 8.05
C THR A 180 7.60 7.07 9.42
N LEU A 181 7.31 7.90 10.41
CA LEU A 181 7.00 7.46 11.77
C LEU A 181 5.62 7.96 12.16
N ALA A 182 4.76 7.08 12.65
CA ALA A 182 3.43 7.44 13.10
C ALA A 182 3.25 7.12 14.59
N ASN A 183 2.63 8.06 15.31
CA ASN A 183 2.16 7.86 16.66
C ASN A 183 0.64 7.97 16.67
N CYS A 184 -0.06 6.84 16.73
CA CYS A 184 -1.52 6.79 16.80
C CYS A 184 -2.07 7.04 18.21
N HIS A 185 -1.21 7.18 19.22
CA HIS A 185 -1.60 7.26 20.62
C HIS A 185 -1.73 8.69 21.13
N ASP A 186 -2.46 8.85 22.24
CA ASP A 186 -2.74 10.15 22.89
C ASP A 186 -1.57 10.75 23.65
N GLN A 187 -0.48 9.99 23.83
CA GLN A 187 0.69 10.43 24.58
C GLN A 187 1.89 10.61 23.65
N PRO A 188 2.75 11.61 23.93
CA PRO A 188 4.01 11.72 23.21
C PRO A 188 4.85 10.47 23.44
N ARG A 189 5.57 10.03 22.40
CA ARG A 189 6.36 8.80 22.44
C ARG A 189 7.83 9.12 22.15
N PRO A 190 8.76 8.85 23.08
CA PRO A 190 10.18 8.93 22.76
C PRO A 190 10.53 7.87 21.72
N SER A 191 11.42 8.21 20.80
CA SER A 191 11.84 7.33 19.71
C SER A 191 13.36 7.36 19.54
N TRP A 192 13.91 6.18 19.30
CA TRP A 192 15.28 5.92 18.91
C TRP A 192 15.25 5.19 17.59
N GLY A 193 15.90 5.74 16.57
CA GLY A 193 16.00 5.14 15.24
C GLY A 193 17.42 4.66 14.97
N ILE A 194 17.55 3.42 14.51
CA ILE A 194 18.83 2.84 14.04
C ILE A 194 18.60 2.20 12.69
N VAL A 195 19.51 2.45 11.76
CA VAL A 195 19.48 1.86 10.42
C VAL A 195 20.62 0.87 10.28
N GLU A 196 20.30 -0.30 9.72
CA GLU A 196 21.25 -1.36 9.42
C GLU A 196 21.12 -1.77 7.96
N LEU A 197 22.26 -2.06 7.35
CA LEU A 197 22.36 -2.55 5.98
C LEU A 197 22.95 -3.96 5.98
N ILE A 198 22.32 -4.88 5.25
CA ILE A 198 22.88 -6.21 4.96
C ILE A 198 23.25 -6.25 3.48
N LEU A 199 24.49 -6.64 3.21
CA LEU A 199 25.08 -6.74 1.88
C LEU A 199 24.59 -7.98 1.12
N PRO A 200 24.83 -8.06 -0.21
CA PRO A 200 24.62 -9.27 -0.96
C PRO A 200 25.40 -10.43 -0.34
N GLY A 201 24.71 -11.54 -0.09
CA GLY A 201 25.27 -12.70 0.61
C GLY A 201 24.98 -12.77 2.11
N GLY A 202 24.34 -11.75 2.70
CA GLY A 202 23.82 -11.79 4.06
C GLY A 202 24.74 -11.23 5.15
N GLU A 203 25.94 -10.78 4.78
CA GLU A 203 26.88 -10.15 5.72
C GLU A 203 26.45 -8.72 6.07
N PRO A 204 26.59 -8.28 7.33
CA PRO A 204 26.29 -6.91 7.70
C PRO A 204 27.28 -5.95 7.05
N TRP A 205 26.79 -4.76 6.67
CA TRP A 205 27.64 -3.66 6.24
C TRP A 205 28.65 -3.31 7.36
N PRO A 206 29.96 -3.23 7.07
CA PRO A 206 30.97 -2.96 8.09
C PRO A 206 30.80 -1.62 8.81
N GLY A 207 30.12 -0.66 8.17
CA GLY A 207 29.79 0.63 8.75
C GLY A 207 28.50 0.65 9.55
N ASN A 208 27.90 -0.50 9.87
CA ASN A 208 26.69 -0.54 10.69
C ASN A 208 26.96 -0.04 12.13
N PRO A 209 26.01 0.70 12.75
CA PRO A 209 24.76 1.15 12.15
C PRO A 209 25.00 2.19 11.05
N LEU A 210 24.34 2.01 9.90
CA LEU A 210 24.45 2.95 8.78
C LEU A 210 24.03 4.35 9.21
N GLU A 211 22.98 4.43 10.04
CA GLU A 211 22.56 5.65 10.72
C GLU A 211 22.15 5.39 12.16
N GLY A 212 22.33 6.43 12.98
CA GLY A 212 21.87 6.48 14.35
C GLY A 212 22.88 5.99 15.39
N PRO A 213 22.46 5.92 16.67
CA PRO A 213 21.09 6.15 17.14
C PRO A 213 20.66 7.63 17.01
N GLY A 214 19.55 7.88 16.31
CA GLY A 214 18.87 9.16 16.29
C GLY A 214 17.80 9.22 17.38
N TYR A 215 17.70 10.31 18.13
CA TYR A 215 16.72 10.47 19.22
C TYR A 215 15.68 11.54 18.89
N GLY A 216 14.41 11.25 19.18
CA GLY A 216 13.30 12.18 19.03
C GLY A 216 12.16 11.90 20.01
N VAL A 217 11.16 12.78 19.98
CA VAL A 217 9.88 12.58 20.66
C VAL A 217 8.78 12.84 19.64
N MET A 218 8.02 11.81 19.32
CA MET A 218 6.85 11.91 18.45
C MET A 218 5.69 12.55 19.21
N CYS A 219 5.08 13.56 18.61
CA CYS A 219 3.86 14.17 19.12
C CYS A 219 2.69 13.15 19.13
N PRO A 220 1.71 13.29 20.04
CA PRO A 220 0.47 12.51 19.98
C PRO A 220 -0.22 12.61 18.61
N ARG A 221 -0.87 11.52 18.17
CA ARG A 221 -1.73 11.47 16.98
C ARG A 221 -1.13 12.17 15.75
N SER A 222 0.13 11.87 15.44
CA SER A 222 0.87 12.57 14.39
C SER A 222 1.69 11.64 13.51
N ASN A 223 1.96 12.10 12.29
CA ASN A 223 2.91 11.50 11.37
C ASN A 223 4.15 12.40 11.26
N TRP A 224 5.32 11.80 11.13
CA TRP A 224 6.59 12.47 10.87
C TRP A 224 7.24 11.84 9.65
N HIS A 225 7.82 12.68 8.79
CA HIS A 225 8.42 12.27 7.53
C HIS A 225 9.79 12.91 7.35
N TYR A 226 10.73 12.15 6.82
CA TYR A 226 12.06 12.66 6.47
C TYR A 226 12.63 11.89 5.28
N VAL A 227 13.01 12.60 4.23
CA VAL A 227 13.72 12.02 3.09
C VAL A 227 15.21 12.17 3.31
N ARG A 228 15.92 11.04 3.23
CA ARG A 228 17.37 10.99 3.27
C ARG A 228 17.91 10.47 1.94
N GLU A 229 18.87 11.19 1.39
CA GLU A 229 19.59 10.76 0.20
C GLU A 229 20.82 9.93 0.58
N TYR A 230 21.02 8.83 -0.16
CA TYR A 230 22.19 7.96 -0.07
C TYR A 230 22.88 7.91 -1.42
N GLU A 231 24.18 8.19 -1.42
CA GLU A 231 25.06 7.84 -2.52
C GLU A 231 25.35 6.34 -2.46
N VAL A 232 25.19 5.64 -3.58
CA VAL A 232 25.62 4.25 -3.75
C VAL A 232 27.07 4.28 -4.20
N PRO A 233 28.06 3.90 -3.36
CA PRO A 233 29.46 3.99 -3.74
C PRO A 233 29.77 3.18 -5.00
N VAL A 234 30.73 3.65 -5.83
CA VAL A 234 31.17 2.91 -7.03
C VAL A 234 31.73 1.52 -6.73
N ALA A 235 32.18 1.28 -5.50
CA ALA A 235 32.69 0.00 -5.03
C ALA A 235 31.64 -0.81 -4.24
N PHE A 236 30.39 -0.36 -4.19
CA PHE A 236 29.34 -1.06 -3.44
C PHE A 236 29.08 -2.44 -4.08
N PRO A 237 28.98 -3.53 -3.31
CA PRO A 237 28.79 -4.87 -3.88
C PRO A 237 27.53 -4.98 -4.75
N LEU A 238 27.66 -5.60 -5.93
CA LEU A 238 26.53 -5.87 -6.81
C LEU A 238 25.62 -6.96 -6.24
N GLY A 239 24.32 -6.85 -6.52
CA GLY A 239 23.31 -7.80 -6.07
C GLY A 239 22.32 -7.19 -5.07
N THR A 240 21.51 -8.05 -4.45
CA THR A 240 20.42 -7.62 -3.57
C THR A 240 20.91 -7.40 -2.15
N SER A 241 20.63 -6.23 -1.61
CA SER A 241 20.90 -5.82 -0.23
C SER A 241 19.59 -5.53 0.49
N SER A 242 19.58 -5.63 1.82
CA SER A 242 18.42 -5.26 2.64
C SER A 242 18.73 -4.05 3.52
N PHE A 243 17.84 -3.07 3.50
CA PHE A 243 17.90 -1.86 4.30
C PHE A 243 16.83 -1.95 5.40
N THR A 244 17.24 -1.91 6.66
CA THR A 244 16.34 -2.07 7.81
C THR A 244 16.40 -0.88 8.73
N TRP A 245 15.23 -0.38 9.14
CA TRP A 245 15.11 0.65 10.16
C TRP A 245 14.38 0.08 11.37
N LYS A 246 15.04 0.18 12.52
CA LYS A 246 14.52 -0.25 13.82
C LYS A 246 14.17 0.98 14.64
N VAL A 247 12.95 1.01 15.16
CA VAL A 247 12.46 2.09 16.01
C VAL A 247 12.05 1.56 17.37
N GLY A 248 12.50 2.24 18.43
CA GLY A 248 12.14 1.88 19.79
C GLY A 248 12.71 2.83 20.81
N VAL A 249 13.09 2.28 21.96
CA VAL A 249 13.94 2.91 22.97
C VAL A 249 15.01 1.89 23.38
N PRO A 250 16.09 2.29 24.09
CA PRO A 250 17.12 1.35 24.50
C PRO A 250 16.52 0.17 25.28
N GLY A 251 16.77 -1.05 24.78
CA GLY A 251 16.25 -2.29 25.37
C GLY A 251 14.79 -2.63 25.04
N ASN A 252 14.08 -1.84 24.23
CA ASN A 252 12.72 -2.12 23.82
C ASN A 252 12.44 -1.68 22.38
N LEU A 253 12.30 -2.65 21.47
CA LEU A 253 11.93 -2.41 20.07
C LEU A 253 10.42 -2.19 19.97
N PHE A 254 10.00 -1.13 19.29
CA PHE A 254 8.58 -0.86 19.02
C PHE A 254 8.17 -1.37 17.65
N ASP A 255 8.98 -1.08 16.63
CA ASP A 255 8.70 -1.50 15.27
C ASP A 255 9.98 -1.63 14.43
N THR A 256 9.88 -2.36 13.33
CA THR A 256 10.93 -2.48 12.33
C THR A 256 10.30 -2.51 10.95
N ASP A 257 10.95 -1.84 9.99
CA ASP A 257 10.61 -1.97 8.58
C ASP A 257 11.86 -2.25 7.75
N THR A 258 11.69 -3.02 6.68
CA THR A 258 12.79 -3.46 5.83
C THR A 258 12.35 -3.44 4.39
N PHE A 259 13.22 -2.95 3.51
CA PHE A 259 13.08 -3.17 2.07
C PHE A 259 14.34 -3.75 1.47
N GLU A 260 14.18 -4.45 0.35
CA GLU A 260 15.27 -4.92 -0.48
C GLU A 260 15.46 -4.01 -1.70
N PHE A 261 16.71 -3.84 -2.09
CA PHE A 261 17.11 -3.15 -3.32
C PHE A 261 18.28 -3.89 -3.98
N THR A 262 18.36 -3.80 -5.30
CA THR A 262 19.41 -4.45 -6.10
C THR A 262 20.36 -3.40 -6.66
N VAL A 263 21.66 -3.58 -6.40
CA VAL A 263 22.73 -2.75 -6.96
C VAL A 263 23.24 -3.38 -8.25
N VAL A 264 23.31 -2.58 -9.31
CA VAL A 264 23.81 -2.96 -10.64
C VAL A 264 24.97 -2.05 -11.07
N GLU A 265 25.73 -2.49 -12.08
CA GLU A 265 26.75 -1.66 -12.72
C GLU A 265 26.13 -0.39 -13.34
N PRO A 266 26.90 0.70 -13.51
CA PRO A 266 26.43 1.94 -14.14
C PRO A 266 25.84 1.75 -15.55
#